data_AF-A0A7W2IUV4-F1
#
_entry.id   AF-A0A7W2IUV4-F1
#
_cell.length_a   1.000
_cell.length_b   1.000
_cell.length_c   1.000
_cell.angle_alpha   90.00
_cell.angle_beta   90.00
_cell.angle_gamma   90.00
#
_symmetry.space_group_name_H-M   'P 1'
#
loop_
_entity.id
_entity.type
_entity.pdbx_description
1 polymer ?
#
loop_
_entity_poly.entity_id
_entity_poly.type
_entity_poly.pdbx_seq_one_letter_code
_entity_poly.pdbx_strand_id
1 'polypeptide(L)'
;MMMQFLDTFFSTIADVIPIATIIFGFQFAVLKRPVANLPHVLLGFFYVILGLSLFLLGLEMALFPLGETMAEQLTAPDFIEQVRLSTESVLGWADYYWVYLFAFCIGFSTTVAEPSLIAVAIKANQVSGGSISVNGLRIAVAIGVAFGISLGSYRIVVGDPIHYYIIAGYIIVVIQTFYAPKLIIPLAYDSGGVTTSTVTVPLVAALGLGLASTVPGRNPMIDGFGLIAFASLFPIISVMGYAQITRWLNKEPQQEDKENAL
;
A
#
# COMPACT_ATOMS: atom_id res chain seq x y z
N MET A 1 11.28 15.29 22.90
CA MET A 1 9.96 14.67 23.08
C MET A 1 8.82 15.70 23.10
N MET A 2 8.69 16.60 24.10
CA MET A 2 7.59 17.59 24.10
C MET A 2 7.65 18.59 22.92
N MET A 3 8.85 19.11 22.63
CA MET A 3 9.06 20.04 21.50
C MET A 3 8.79 19.36 20.16
N GLN A 4 9.35 18.15 19.97
CA GLN A 4 9.10 17.33 18.78
C GLN A 4 7.61 17.02 18.59
N PHE A 5 6.87 16.68 19.66
CA PHE A 5 5.43 16.48 19.56
C PHE A 5 4.69 17.76 19.12
N LEU A 6 5.06 18.93 19.66
CA LEU A 6 4.46 20.20 19.25
C LEU A 6 4.76 20.52 17.79
N ASP A 7 5.99 20.31 17.35
CA ASP A 7 6.41 20.53 15.96
C ASP A 7 5.62 19.61 15.01
N THR A 8 5.54 18.30 15.31
CA THR A 8 4.73 17.33 14.56
C THR A 8 3.25 17.74 14.57
N PHE A 9 2.72 18.22 15.69
CA PHE A 9 1.34 18.65 15.82
C PHE A 9 1.01 19.85 14.92
N PHE A 10 1.85 20.88 14.92
CA PHE A 10 1.66 22.04 14.05
C PHE A 10 1.87 21.70 12.56
N SER A 11 2.83 20.81 12.25
CA SER A 11 2.97 20.28 10.88
C SER A 11 1.71 19.54 10.45
N THR A 12 1.17 18.67 11.30
CA THR A 12 -0.05 17.91 11.00
C THR A 12 -1.24 18.84 10.75
N ILE A 13 -1.36 19.94 11.51
CA ILE A 13 -2.37 20.96 11.23
C ILE A 13 -2.20 21.54 9.82
N ALA A 14 -0.98 21.92 9.45
CA ALA A 14 -0.67 22.44 8.13
C ALA A 14 -1.00 21.43 7.01
N ASP A 15 -0.72 20.15 7.23
CA ASP A 15 -1.00 19.05 6.29
C ASP A 15 -2.51 18.77 6.14
N VAL A 16 -3.30 18.96 7.19
CA VAL A 16 -4.76 18.75 7.16
C VAL A 16 -5.53 19.95 6.60
N ILE A 17 -4.99 21.17 6.69
CA ILE A 17 -5.65 22.39 6.19
C ILE A 17 -6.11 22.27 4.73
N PRO A 18 -5.30 21.78 3.76
CA PRO A 18 -5.73 21.61 2.37
C PRO A 18 -6.96 20.71 2.24
N ILE A 19 -6.98 19.60 2.98
CA ILE A 19 -8.11 18.65 2.97
C ILE A 19 -9.35 19.31 3.55
N ALA A 20 -9.21 19.96 4.71
CA ALA A 20 -10.31 20.70 5.34
C ALA A 20 -10.84 21.81 4.41
N THR A 21 -9.96 22.52 3.72
CA THR A 21 -10.30 23.58 2.77
C THR A 21 -11.12 23.03 1.61
N ILE A 22 -10.74 21.88 1.05
CA ILE A 22 -11.51 21.23 -0.02
C ILE A 22 -12.88 20.79 0.51
N ILE A 23 -12.95 20.16 1.68
CA ILE A 23 -14.21 19.67 2.26
C ILE A 23 -15.18 20.83 2.53
N PHE A 24 -14.75 21.85 3.28
CA PHE A 24 -15.58 23.01 3.57
C PHE A 24 -15.86 23.83 2.31
N GLY A 25 -14.91 23.93 1.39
CA GLY A 25 -15.09 24.56 0.08
C GLY A 25 -16.21 23.89 -0.72
N PHE A 26 -16.20 22.56 -0.83
CA PHE A 26 -17.28 21.81 -1.48
C PHE A 26 -18.62 21.98 -0.75
N GLN A 27 -18.60 21.91 0.58
CA GLN A 27 -19.81 22.03 1.40
C GLN A 27 -20.50 23.40 1.22
N PHE A 28 -19.74 24.49 1.27
CA PHE A 28 -20.28 25.85 1.21
C PHE A 28 -20.48 26.34 -0.23
N ALA A 29 -19.54 26.07 -1.15
CA ALA A 29 -19.60 26.60 -2.51
C ALA A 29 -20.41 25.73 -3.47
N VAL A 30 -20.27 24.39 -3.40
CA VAL A 30 -20.89 23.46 -4.35
C VAL A 30 -22.23 22.95 -3.82
N LEU A 31 -22.23 22.35 -2.63
CA LEU A 31 -23.43 21.78 -2.02
C LEU A 31 -24.36 22.85 -1.43
N LYS A 32 -23.83 24.04 -1.12
CA LYS A 32 -24.56 25.20 -0.57
C LYS A 32 -25.39 24.84 0.66
N ARG A 33 -24.87 23.94 1.51
CA ARG A 33 -25.54 23.48 2.73
C ARG A 33 -24.70 23.83 3.96
N PRO A 34 -25.32 24.25 5.07
CA PRO A 34 -24.60 24.42 6.32
C PRO A 34 -24.05 23.07 6.79
N VAL A 35 -22.95 23.11 7.53
CA VAL A 35 -22.36 21.91 8.14
C VAL A 35 -23.27 21.48 9.29
N ALA A 36 -23.85 20.29 9.17
CA ALA A 36 -24.65 19.71 10.25
C ALA A 36 -23.73 19.42 11.46
N ASN A 37 -24.18 19.81 12.66
CA ASN A 37 -23.45 19.57 13.92
C ASN A 37 -22.00 20.06 13.92
N LEU A 38 -21.77 21.32 13.52
CA LEU A 38 -20.44 21.94 13.46
C LEU A 38 -19.55 21.68 14.70
N PRO A 39 -20.06 21.72 15.96
CA PRO A 39 -19.23 21.41 17.12
C PRO A 39 -18.68 19.98 17.12
N HIS A 40 -19.48 18.99 16.70
CA HIS A 40 -19.04 17.60 16.60
C HIS A 40 -18.01 17.42 15.48
N VAL A 41 -18.19 18.12 14.36
CA VAL A 41 -17.23 18.09 13.25
C VAL A 41 -15.88 18.67 13.67
N LEU A 42 -15.87 19.84 14.33
CA LEU A 42 -14.64 20.48 14.81
C LEU A 42 -13.93 19.62 15.86
N LEU A 43 -14.69 19.01 16.77
CA LEU A 43 -14.15 18.11 17.79
C LEU A 43 -13.57 16.83 17.14
N GLY A 44 -14.25 16.29 16.12
CA GLY A 44 -13.73 15.19 15.31
C GLY A 44 -12.43 15.55 14.59
N PHE A 45 -12.34 16.72 13.97
CA PHE A 45 -11.10 17.22 13.36
C PHE A 45 -9.96 17.35 14.38
N PHE A 46 -10.26 17.86 15.58
CA PHE A 46 -9.28 17.92 16.65
C PHE A 46 -8.74 16.54 17.03
N TYR A 47 -9.62 15.54 17.20
CA TYR A 47 -9.18 14.17 17.49
C TYR A 47 -8.41 13.52 16.33
N VAL A 48 -8.77 13.81 15.08
CA VAL A 48 -8.02 13.34 13.91
C VAL A 48 -6.62 13.93 13.90
N ILE A 49 -6.46 15.24 14.10
CA ILE A 49 -5.15 15.89 14.14
C ILE A 49 -4.33 15.33 15.30
N LEU A 50 -4.90 15.25 16.51
CA LEU A 50 -4.22 14.70 17.68
C LEU A 50 -3.78 13.25 17.44
N GLY A 51 -4.67 12.41 16.90
CA GLY A 51 -4.40 11.02 16.59
C GLY A 51 -3.32 10.85 15.53
N LEU A 52 -3.37 11.64 14.44
CA LEU A 52 -2.36 11.66 13.39
C LEU A 52 -0.99 12.10 13.93
N SER A 53 -0.94 13.13 14.77
CA SER A 53 0.33 13.59 15.34
C SER A 53 0.96 12.55 16.27
N LEU A 54 0.16 11.93 17.14
CA LEU A 54 0.64 10.83 17.99
C LEU A 54 1.10 9.62 17.17
N PHE A 55 0.36 9.30 16.10
CA PHE A 55 0.71 8.22 15.18
C PHE A 55 2.03 8.51 14.47
N LEU A 56 2.18 9.67 13.82
CA LEU A 56 3.41 10.08 13.11
C LEU A 56 4.62 10.08 14.05
N LEU A 57 4.46 10.59 15.28
CA LEU A 57 5.52 10.56 16.28
C LEU A 57 5.90 9.11 16.65
N GLY A 58 4.92 8.22 16.79
CA GLY A 58 5.15 6.79 17.01
C GLY A 58 5.87 6.12 15.83
N LEU A 59 5.58 6.53 14.60
CA LEU A 59 6.27 6.03 13.40
C LEU A 59 7.74 6.42 13.41
N GLU A 60 8.02 7.70 13.63
CA GLU A 60 9.38 8.26 13.59
C GLU A 60 10.25 7.69 14.71
N MET A 61 9.70 7.47 15.90
CA MET A 61 10.47 6.97 17.04
C MET A 61 10.62 5.45 17.08
N ALA A 62 9.68 4.69 16.51
CA ALA A 62 9.66 3.24 16.64
C ALA A 62 9.80 2.51 15.29
N LEU A 63 8.90 2.77 14.33
CA LEU A 63 8.85 1.99 13.10
C LEU A 63 9.97 2.33 12.12
N PHE A 64 10.30 3.61 11.93
CA PHE A 64 11.39 4.01 11.03
C PHE A 64 12.75 3.51 11.49
N PRO A 65 13.19 3.70 12.76
CA PRO A 65 14.47 3.19 13.24
C PRO A 65 14.54 1.66 13.20
N LEU A 66 13.42 0.98 13.45
CA LEU A 66 13.34 -0.48 13.34
C LEU A 66 13.50 -0.94 11.89
N GLY A 67 12.86 -0.27 10.93
CA GLY A 67 13.03 -0.53 9.51
C GLY A 67 14.47 -0.28 9.03
N GLU A 68 15.09 0.81 9.48
CA GLU A 68 16.48 1.15 9.16
C GLU A 68 17.46 0.12 9.73
N THR A 69 17.34 -0.25 11.01
CA THR A 69 18.18 -1.28 11.64
C THR A 69 18.01 -2.64 10.95
N MET A 70 16.79 -3.02 10.58
CA MET A 70 16.54 -4.26 9.85
C MET A 70 17.16 -4.22 8.45
N ALA A 71 17.01 -3.11 7.74
CA ALA A 71 17.62 -2.92 6.43
C ALA A 71 19.15 -2.98 6.51
N GLU A 72 19.77 -2.31 7.48
CA GLU A 72 21.21 -2.35 7.74
C GLU A 72 21.69 -3.79 7.95
N GLN A 73 21.01 -4.56 8.80
CA GLN A 73 21.38 -5.95 9.07
C GLN A 73 21.20 -6.86 7.83
N LEU A 74 20.11 -6.67 7.08
CA LEU A 74 19.82 -7.46 5.88
C LEU A 74 20.70 -7.09 4.68
N THR A 75 21.26 -5.88 4.66
CA THR A 75 22.12 -5.38 3.59
C THR A 75 23.60 -5.36 3.97
N ALA A 76 23.95 -5.78 5.20
CA ALA A 76 25.31 -5.81 5.70
C ALA A 76 26.19 -6.72 4.82
N PRO A 77 27.36 -6.24 4.35
CA PRO A 77 28.25 -7.03 3.50
C PRO A 77 28.63 -8.37 4.13
N ASP A 78 28.96 -8.38 5.42
CA ASP A 78 29.31 -9.59 6.17
C ASP A 78 28.18 -10.62 6.20
N PHE A 79 26.92 -10.17 6.25
CA PHE A 79 25.76 -11.04 6.21
C PHE A 79 25.52 -11.57 4.79
N ILE A 80 25.58 -10.70 3.78
CA ILE A 80 25.38 -11.09 2.38
C ILE A 80 26.46 -12.08 1.93
N GLU A 81 27.72 -11.89 2.35
CA GLU A 81 28.82 -12.82 2.04
C GLU A 81 28.58 -14.22 2.62
N GLN A 82 27.98 -14.34 3.81
CA GLN A 82 27.67 -15.64 4.42
C GLN A 82 26.58 -16.40 3.68
N VAL A 83 25.62 -15.69 3.08
CA VAL A 83 24.47 -16.31 2.41
C VAL A 83 24.47 -16.10 0.90
N ARG A 84 25.66 -15.82 0.37
CA ARG A 84 25.87 -15.51 -1.04
C ARG A 84 25.56 -16.70 -1.93
N LEU A 85 24.85 -16.44 -3.02
CA LEU A 85 24.54 -17.45 -4.04
C LEU A 85 25.55 -17.41 -5.21
N SER A 86 26.16 -16.26 -5.47
CA SER A 86 27.13 -16.07 -6.55
C SER A 86 28.59 -16.25 -6.09
N THR A 87 29.41 -16.89 -6.93
CA THR A 87 30.86 -17.10 -6.69
C THR A 87 31.72 -15.96 -7.25
N GLU A 88 31.11 -14.92 -7.85
CA GLU A 88 31.86 -13.82 -8.48
C GLU A 88 32.53 -12.90 -7.46
N SER A 89 33.33 -11.91 -7.86
CA SER A 89 33.95 -10.96 -6.89
C SER A 89 33.07 -9.75 -6.57
N VAL A 90 32.01 -9.50 -7.34
CA VAL A 90 31.12 -8.34 -7.19
C VAL A 90 29.74 -8.79 -6.73
N LEU A 91 29.17 -8.10 -5.75
CA LEU A 91 27.81 -8.34 -5.28
C LEU A 91 26.81 -8.03 -6.41
N GLY A 92 26.05 -9.04 -6.81
CA GLY A 92 24.98 -8.91 -7.78
C GLY A 92 23.62 -8.67 -7.11
N TRP A 93 22.64 -8.19 -7.86
CA TRP A 93 21.26 -8.02 -7.39
C TRP A 93 20.63 -9.32 -6.84
N ALA A 94 21.10 -10.48 -7.31
CA ALA A 94 20.64 -11.79 -6.86
C ALA A 94 21.13 -12.15 -5.44
N ASP A 95 22.24 -11.57 -4.98
CA ASP A 95 22.76 -11.83 -3.63
C ASP A 95 21.87 -11.20 -2.54
N TYR A 96 21.05 -10.20 -2.90
CA TYR A 96 20.09 -9.53 -2.03
C TYR A 96 18.74 -10.27 -1.91
N TYR A 97 18.66 -11.55 -2.33
CA TYR A 97 17.39 -12.29 -2.34
C TYR A 97 16.68 -12.35 -0.97
N TRP A 98 17.43 -12.33 0.13
CA TRP A 98 16.87 -12.27 1.48
C TRP A 98 16.08 -11.00 1.74
N VAL A 99 16.53 -9.86 1.21
CA VAL A 99 15.80 -8.60 1.29
C VAL A 99 14.45 -8.74 0.59
N TYR A 100 14.42 -9.37 -0.59
CA TYR A 100 13.20 -9.55 -1.37
C TYR A 100 12.22 -10.52 -0.70
N LEU A 101 12.74 -11.59 -0.09
CA LEU A 101 11.95 -12.56 0.67
C LEU A 101 11.40 -11.93 1.95
N PHE A 102 12.21 -11.17 2.67
CA PHE A 102 11.78 -10.47 3.88
C PHE A 102 10.69 -9.43 3.54
N ALA A 103 10.93 -8.62 2.50
CA ALA A 103 9.96 -7.66 1.97
C ALA A 103 8.63 -8.33 1.58
N PHE A 104 8.70 -9.50 0.95
CA PHE A 104 7.52 -10.31 0.65
C PHE A 104 6.77 -10.73 1.92
N CYS A 105 7.47 -11.29 2.90
CA CYS A 105 6.88 -11.76 4.16
C CYS A 105 6.23 -10.62 4.96
N ILE A 106 6.92 -9.48 5.09
CA ILE A 106 6.38 -8.29 5.79
C ILE A 106 5.19 -7.72 5.02
N GLY A 107 5.30 -7.59 3.70
CA GLY A 107 4.20 -7.12 2.86
C GLY A 107 2.94 -7.99 2.98
N PHE A 108 3.12 -9.31 2.94
CA PHE A 108 2.03 -10.25 3.13
C PHE A 108 1.44 -10.14 4.55
N SER A 109 2.28 -10.19 5.58
CA SER A 109 1.85 -10.24 6.98
C SER A 109 1.08 -8.99 7.39
N THR A 110 1.61 -7.80 7.07
CA THR A 110 0.99 -6.51 7.38
C THR A 110 -0.36 -6.35 6.68
N THR A 111 -0.43 -6.73 5.41
CA THR A 111 -1.66 -6.63 4.63
C THR A 111 -2.75 -7.58 5.14
N VAL A 112 -2.40 -8.81 5.53
CA VAL A 112 -3.37 -9.75 6.12
C VAL A 112 -3.90 -9.23 7.46
N ALA A 113 -3.05 -8.56 8.24
CA ALA A 113 -3.38 -7.97 9.52
C ALA A 113 -4.21 -6.67 9.42
N GLU A 114 -4.30 -6.08 8.24
CA GLU A 114 -4.95 -4.79 8.03
C GLU A 114 -6.49 -4.87 8.26
N PRO A 115 -7.04 -4.14 9.25
CA PRO A 115 -8.48 -4.20 9.57
C PRO A 115 -9.36 -3.65 8.45
N SER A 116 -8.90 -2.61 7.75
CA SER A 116 -9.63 -1.98 6.65
C SER A 116 -9.86 -2.95 5.49
N LEU A 117 -8.89 -3.86 5.23
CA LEU A 117 -9.02 -4.90 4.22
C LEU A 117 -10.08 -5.94 4.58
N ILE A 118 -10.20 -6.30 5.86
CA ILE A 118 -11.25 -7.22 6.32
C ILE A 118 -12.63 -6.61 6.08
N ALA A 119 -12.81 -5.32 6.39
CA ALA A 119 -14.08 -4.63 6.19
C ALA A 119 -14.49 -4.60 4.70
N VAL A 120 -13.55 -4.27 3.82
CA VAL A 120 -13.78 -4.25 2.37
C VAL A 120 -14.07 -5.65 1.83
N ALA A 121 -13.37 -6.68 2.31
CA ALA A 121 -13.61 -8.06 1.91
C ALA A 121 -14.97 -8.61 2.36
N ILE A 122 -15.42 -8.25 3.57
CA ILE A 122 -16.78 -8.58 4.04
C ILE A 122 -17.81 -7.90 3.14
N LYS A 123 -17.60 -6.61 2.80
CA LYS A 123 -18.53 -5.89 1.95
C LYS A 123 -18.59 -6.48 0.54
N ALA A 124 -17.43 -6.82 -0.03
CA ALA A 124 -17.32 -7.50 -1.32
C ALA A 124 -18.09 -8.83 -1.34
N ASN A 125 -17.93 -9.66 -0.32
CA ASN A 125 -18.63 -10.94 -0.21
C ASN A 125 -20.15 -10.77 -0.17
N GLN A 126 -20.64 -9.78 0.59
CA GLN A 126 -22.07 -9.48 0.69
C GLN A 126 -22.66 -8.98 -0.63
N VAL A 127 -21.97 -8.07 -1.33
CA VAL A 127 -22.48 -7.51 -2.59
C VAL A 127 -22.34 -8.46 -3.77
N SER A 128 -21.43 -9.43 -3.68
CA SER A 128 -21.21 -10.42 -4.74
C SER A 128 -22.03 -11.70 -4.57
N GLY A 129 -22.95 -11.75 -3.60
CA GLY A 129 -23.74 -12.95 -3.31
C GLY A 129 -22.91 -14.15 -2.86
N GLY A 130 -21.72 -13.93 -2.28
CA GLY A 130 -20.82 -14.99 -1.80
C GLY A 130 -19.81 -15.50 -2.83
N SER A 131 -19.90 -15.09 -4.11
CA SER A 131 -18.96 -15.50 -5.17
C SER A 131 -17.49 -15.12 -4.88
N ILE A 132 -17.27 -14.01 -4.16
CA ILE A 132 -15.96 -13.56 -3.68
C ILE A 132 -15.85 -13.95 -2.22
N SER A 133 -14.99 -14.91 -1.90
CA SER A 133 -14.75 -15.26 -0.50
C SER A 133 -13.96 -14.17 0.22
N VAL A 134 -14.32 -13.88 1.49
CA VAL A 134 -13.62 -12.89 2.33
C VAL A 134 -12.12 -13.21 2.43
N ASN A 135 -11.78 -14.47 2.74
CA ASN A 135 -10.38 -14.88 2.87
C ASN A 135 -9.66 -14.94 1.53
N GLY A 136 -10.33 -15.33 0.44
CA GLY A 136 -9.74 -15.36 -0.89
C GLY A 136 -9.34 -13.97 -1.36
N LEU A 137 -10.21 -12.96 -1.18
CA LEU A 137 -9.87 -11.58 -1.50
C LEU A 137 -8.72 -11.06 -0.63
N ARG A 138 -8.76 -11.32 0.68
CA ARG A 138 -7.69 -10.90 1.60
C ARG A 138 -6.33 -11.46 1.21
N ILE A 139 -6.28 -12.76 0.90
CA ILE A 139 -5.04 -13.43 0.49
C ILE A 139 -4.59 -12.91 -0.88
N ALA A 140 -5.50 -12.71 -1.84
CA ALA A 140 -5.14 -12.13 -3.13
C ALA A 140 -4.51 -10.73 -2.97
N VAL A 141 -5.13 -9.85 -2.19
CA VAL A 141 -4.57 -8.52 -1.91
C VAL A 141 -3.20 -8.62 -1.22
N ALA A 142 -3.06 -9.46 -0.19
CA ALA A 142 -1.79 -9.65 0.52
C ALA A 142 -0.68 -10.20 -0.38
N ILE A 143 -0.99 -11.13 -1.28
CA ILE A 143 -0.05 -11.64 -2.29
C ILE A 143 0.36 -10.51 -3.24
N GLY A 144 -0.60 -9.71 -3.72
CA GLY A 144 -0.33 -8.54 -4.54
C GLY A 144 0.64 -7.57 -3.84
N VAL A 145 0.35 -7.18 -2.60
CA VAL A 145 1.25 -6.30 -1.82
C VAL A 145 2.63 -6.93 -1.64
N ALA A 146 2.70 -8.21 -1.27
CA ALA A 146 3.96 -8.92 -1.05
C ALA A 146 4.84 -8.93 -2.31
N PHE A 147 4.26 -9.22 -3.48
CA PHE A 147 4.98 -9.15 -4.75
C PHE A 147 5.38 -7.72 -5.11
N GLY A 148 4.49 -6.74 -4.91
CA GLY A 148 4.77 -5.34 -5.17
C GLY A 148 5.96 -4.83 -4.36
N ILE A 149 5.94 -5.05 -3.05
CA ILE A 149 7.03 -4.62 -2.16
C ILE A 149 8.32 -5.39 -2.49
N SER A 150 8.25 -6.70 -2.74
CA SER A 150 9.43 -7.49 -3.14
C SER A 150 10.07 -6.95 -4.43
N LEU A 151 9.26 -6.64 -5.45
CA LEU A 151 9.72 -6.04 -6.70
C LEU A 151 10.25 -4.62 -6.50
N GLY A 152 9.61 -3.82 -5.65
CA GLY A 152 10.08 -2.49 -5.30
C GLY A 152 11.43 -2.53 -4.56
N SER A 153 11.63 -3.48 -3.65
CA SER A 153 12.93 -3.71 -3.00
C SER A 153 14.00 -4.14 -4.00
N TYR A 154 13.69 -5.03 -4.94
CA TYR A 154 14.56 -5.34 -6.07
C TYR A 154 14.95 -4.08 -6.86
N ARG A 155 13.96 -3.24 -7.18
CA ARG A 155 14.17 -1.99 -7.90
C ARG A 155 15.06 -1.00 -7.11
N ILE A 156 14.95 -0.95 -5.78
CA ILE A 156 15.85 -0.15 -4.93
C ILE A 156 17.29 -0.69 -5.03
N VAL A 157 17.49 -2.00 -4.99
CA VAL A 157 18.84 -2.61 -5.09
C VAL A 157 19.46 -2.40 -6.46
N VAL A 158 18.71 -2.64 -7.55
CA VAL A 158 19.21 -2.48 -8.93
C VAL A 158 19.36 -1.01 -9.31
N GLY A 159 18.47 -0.17 -8.81
CA GLY A 159 18.53 1.26 -9.02
C GLY A 159 17.84 1.76 -10.30
N ASP A 160 16.95 0.96 -10.86
CA ASP A 160 16.20 1.29 -12.08
C ASP A 160 15.19 2.43 -11.85
N PRO A 161 14.88 3.25 -12.88
CA PRO A 161 13.86 4.28 -12.76
C PRO A 161 12.47 3.70 -12.46
N ILE A 162 11.79 4.23 -11.43
CA ILE A 162 10.48 3.70 -10.97
C ILE A 162 9.40 3.73 -12.05
N HIS A 163 9.44 4.71 -12.97
CA HIS A 163 8.38 4.93 -13.95
C HIS A 163 8.24 3.74 -14.91
N TYR A 164 9.31 3.00 -15.22
CA TYR A 164 9.20 1.82 -16.08
C TYR A 164 8.29 0.75 -15.48
N TYR A 165 8.42 0.49 -14.17
CA TYR A 165 7.61 -0.49 -13.47
C TYR A 165 6.17 -0.03 -13.31
N ILE A 166 5.96 1.24 -12.97
CA ILE A 166 4.62 1.81 -12.78
C ILE A 166 3.86 1.83 -14.11
N ILE A 167 4.51 2.28 -15.21
CA ILE A 167 3.91 2.25 -16.54
C ILE A 167 3.58 0.82 -16.96
N ALA A 168 4.51 -0.13 -16.80
CA ALA A 168 4.28 -1.53 -17.15
C ALA A 168 3.12 -2.14 -16.33
N GLY A 169 3.09 -1.90 -15.02
CA GLY A 169 2.03 -2.38 -14.15
C GLY A 169 0.68 -1.76 -14.48
N TYR A 170 0.62 -0.46 -14.82
CA TYR A 170 -0.63 0.16 -15.26
C TYR A 170 -1.09 -0.32 -16.64
N ILE A 171 -0.18 -0.64 -17.56
CA ILE A 171 -0.53 -1.31 -18.82
C ILE A 171 -1.22 -2.65 -18.51
N ILE A 172 -0.69 -3.44 -17.57
CA ILE A 172 -1.32 -4.68 -17.11
C ILE A 172 -2.70 -4.41 -16.51
N VAL A 173 -2.82 -3.42 -15.64
CA VAL A 173 -4.10 -3.02 -15.02
C VAL A 173 -5.13 -2.63 -16.07
N VAL A 174 -4.75 -1.82 -17.05
CA VAL A 174 -5.64 -1.39 -18.15
C VAL A 174 -6.10 -2.59 -18.97
N ILE A 175 -5.18 -3.48 -19.35
CA ILE A 175 -5.51 -4.70 -20.08
C ILE A 175 -6.47 -5.57 -19.26
N GLN A 176 -6.15 -5.85 -17.99
CA GLN A 176 -7.00 -6.67 -17.12
C GLN A 176 -8.37 -6.04 -16.88
N THR A 177 -8.47 -4.71 -16.83
CA THR A 177 -9.75 -3.99 -16.66
C THR A 177 -10.72 -4.31 -17.80
N PHE A 178 -10.24 -4.54 -19.04
CA PHE A 178 -11.10 -4.94 -20.16
C PHE A 178 -11.67 -6.37 -20.02
N TYR A 179 -10.97 -7.25 -19.29
CA TYR A 179 -11.35 -8.67 -19.15
C TYR A 179 -11.97 -9.01 -17.78
N ALA A 180 -11.80 -8.15 -16.78
CA ALA A 180 -12.28 -8.38 -15.43
C ALA A 180 -13.81 -8.24 -15.32
N PRO A 181 -14.47 -8.98 -14.41
CA PRO A 181 -15.89 -8.80 -14.13
C PRO A 181 -16.16 -7.37 -13.60
N LYS A 182 -17.23 -6.73 -14.08
CA LYS A 182 -17.55 -5.32 -13.74
C LYS A 182 -17.65 -5.06 -12.23
N LEU A 183 -18.18 -6.03 -11.47
CA LEU A 183 -18.32 -5.93 -10.02
C LEU A 183 -16.97 -5.83 -9.28
N ILE A 184 -15.92 -6.44 -9.85
CA ILE A 184 -14.59 -6.52 -9.21
C ILE A 184 -13.76 -5.27 -9.47
N ILE A 185 -13.98 -4.59 -10.59
CA ILE A 185 -13.14 -3.46 -10.99
C ILE A 185 -13.12 -2.38 -9.88
N PRO A 186 -14.25 -1.84 -9.39
CA PRO A 186 -14.20 -0.86 -8.31
C PRO A 186 -13.49 -1.38 -7.05
N LEU A 187 -13.75 -2.64 -6.69
CA LEU A 187 -13.14 -3.29 -5.54
C LEU A 187 -11.62 -3.44 -5.68
N ALA A 188 -11.12 -3.74 -6.88
CA ALA A 188 -9.70 -3.89 -7.15
C ALA A 188 -8.97 -2.54 -7.02
N TYR A 189 -9.56 -1.46 -7.55
CA TYR A 189 -9.00 -0.11 -7.42
C TYR A 189 -9.09 0.41 -5.97
N ASP A 190 -10.17 0.12 -5.25
CA ASP A 190 -10.27 0.43 -3.81
C ASP A 190 -9.26 -0.36 -2.98
N SER A 191 -8.98 -1.61 -3.36
CA SER A 191 -8.00 -2.45 -2.66
C SER A 191 -6.60 -1.83 -2.65
N GLY A 192 -6.20 -1.13 -3.72
CA GLY A 192 -4.94 -0.38 -3.74
C GLY A 192 -4.92 0.80 -2.76
N GLY A 193 -6.08 1.44 -2.51
CA GLY A 193 -6.22 2.47 -1.47
C GLY A 193 -6.26 1.89 -0.06
N VAL A 194 -6.89 0.73 0.11
CA VAL A 194 -6.96 0.01 1.39
C VAL A 194 -5.57 -0.41 1.88
N THR A 195 -4.67 -0.82 0.97
CA THR A 195 -3.29 -1.19 1.34
C THR A 195 -2.42 0.02 1.69
N THR A 196 -2.91 1.24 1.45
CA THR A 196 -2.30 2.48 1.96
C THR A 196 -2.77 2.89 3.35
N SER A 197 -3.37 1.98 4.10
CA SER A 197 -3.92 2.30 5.41
C SER A 197 -2.91 2.17 6.55
N THR A 198 -3.43 2.31 7.78
CA THR A 198 -2.69 2.70 8.98
C THR A 198 -1.60 1.74 9.42
N VAL A 199 -1.69 0.44 9.07
CA VAL A 199 -0.67 -0.54 9.48
C VAL A 199 0.37 -0.72 8.40
N THR A 200 -0.04 -0.83 7.14
CA THR A 200 0.85 -1.22 6.04
C THR A 200 1.82 -0.11 5.62
N VAL A 201 1.33 1.12 5.40
CA VAL A 201 2.18 2.22 4.87
C VAL A 201 3.39 2.52 5.72
N PRO A 202 3.28 2.67 7.06
CA PRO A 202 4.45 3.02 7.84
C PRO A 202 5.54 1.97 7.84
N LEU A 203 5.17 0.68 7.85
CA LEU A 203 6.13 -0.41 7.75
C LEU A 203 6.79 -0.46 6.38
N VAL A 204 6.02 -0.25 5.31
CA VAL A 204 6.55 -0.21 3.94
C VAL A 204 7.47 1.00 3.75
N ALA A 205 7.08 2.16 4.27
CA ALA A 205 7.90 3.37 4.23
C ALA A 205 9.20 3.18 5.05
N ALA A 206 9.11 2.60 6.25
CA ALA A 206 10.27 2.30 7.08
C ALA A 206 11.26 1.36 6.36
N LEU A 207 10.75 0.27 5.77
CA LEU A 207 11.56 -0.68 5.01
C LEU A 207 12.18 -0.02 3.77
N GLY A 208 11.39 0.75 3.02
CA GLY A 208 11.84 1.42 1.80
C GLY A 208 12.90 2.47 2.08
N LEU A 209 12.67 3.35 3.07
CA LEU A 209 13.66 4.35 3.50
C LEU A 209 14.92 3.66 4.04
N GLY A 210 14.78 2.66 4.91
CA GLY A 210 15.91 1.91 5.45
C GLY A 210 16.78 1.30 4.35
N LEU A 211 16.18 0.58 3.40
CA LEU A 211 16.91 -0.01 2.28
C LEU A 211 17.57 1.04 1.38
N ALA A 212 16.87 2.13 1.09
CA ALA A 212 17.43 3.20 0.26
C ALA A 212 18.52 4.02 0.97
N SER A 213 18.55 4.04 2.31
CA SER A 213 19.63 4.64 3.10
C SER A 213 20.88 3.78 3.15
N THR A 214 20.74 2.45 3.10
CA THR A 214 21.86 1.52 3.24
C THR A 214 22.46 1.06 1.91
N VAL A 215 21.68 1.09 0.82
CA VAL A 215 22.16 0.74 -0.52
C VAL A 215 22.91 1.93 -1.15
N PRO A 216 24.19 1.79 -1.53
CA PRO A 216 24.97 2.89 -2.10
C PRO A 216 24.34 3.52 -3.35
N GLY A 217 24.38 4.85 -3.40
CA GLY A 217 23.92 5.63 -4.55
C GLY A 217 22.40 5.73 -4.71
N ARG A 218 21.63 5.37 -3.67
CA ARG A 218 20.17 5.53 -3.65
C ARG A 218 19.74 6.80 -2.94
N ASN A 219 18.56 7.29 -3.29
CA ASN A 219 17.94 8.45 -2.65
C ASN A 219 16.75 7.97 -1.81
N PRO A 220 16.80 8.05 -0.47
CA PRO A 220 15.71 7.61 0.41
C PRO A 220 14.34 8.21 0.09
N MET A 221 14.30 9.48 -0.35
CA MET A 221 13.06 10.17 -0.66
C MET A 221 12.42 9.65 -1.96
N ILE A 222 13.21 9.43 -3.02
CA ILE A 222 12.70 8.98 -4.31
C ILE A 222 12.53 7.45 -4.32
N ASP A 223 13.56 6.75 -3.86
CA ASP A 223 13.63 5.30 -3.98
C ASP A 223 12.90 4.58 -2.85
N GLY A 224 13.02 5.08 -1.62
CA GLY A 224 12.38 4.48 -0.45
C GLY A 224 10.86 4.71 -0.45
N PHE A 225 10.41 5.96 -0.62
CA PHE A 225 8.98 6.27 -0.64
C PHE A 225 8.26 5.66 -1.85
N GLY A 226 8.96 5.47 -2.96
CA GLY A 226 8.45 4.82 -4.17
C GLY A 226 7.92 3.40 -3.93
N LEU A 227 8.34 2.73 -2.86
CA LEU A 227 7.86 1.39 -2.48
C LEU A 227 6.34 1.36 -2.21
N ILE A 228 5.76 2.47 -1.73
CA ILE A 228 4.32 2.61 -1.49
C ILE A 228 3.54 2.48 -2.80
N ALA A 229 4.07 3.03 -3.92
CA ALA A 229 3.41 2.94 -5.21
C ALA A 229 3.25 1.47 -5.67
N PHE A 230 4.26 0.63 -5.41
CA PHE A 230 4.17 -0.80 -5.68
C PHE A 230 3.15 -1.51 -4.78
N ALA A 231 3.12 -1.15 -3.49
CA ALA A 231 2.16 -1.69 -2.53
C ALA A 231 0.70 -1.33 -2.87
N SER A 232 0.46 -0.26 -3.62
CA SER A 232 -0.88 0.09 -4.13
C SER A 232 -1.21 -0.53 -5.49
N LEU A 233 -0.24 -0.63 -6.40
CA LEU A 233 -0.47 -1.07 -7.78
C LEU A 233 -0.72 -2.58 -7.90
N PHE A 234 0.10 -3.39 -7.24
CA PHE A 234 0.04 -4.85 -7.38
C PHE A 234 -1.21 -5.51 -6.78
N PRO A 235 -1.82 -5.00 -5.69
CA PRO A 235 -3.13 -5.46 -5.25
C PRO A 235 -4.20 -5.38 -6.32
N ILE A 236 -4.21 -4.30 -7.12
CA ILE A 236 -5.19 -4.13 -8.20
C ILE A 236 -5.05 -5.27 -9.20
N ILE A 237 -3.80 -5.55 -9.63
CA ILE A 237 -3.45 -6.63 -10.54
C ILE A 237 -3.84 -8.00 -9.97
N SER A 238 -3.51 -8.24 -8.69
CA SER A 238 -3.77 -9.53 -8.04
C SER A 238 -5.26 -9.79 -7.82
N VAL A 239 -6.04 -8.78 -7.42
CA VAL A 239 -7.48 -8.89 -7.22
C VAL A 239 -8.21 -9.15 -8.54
N MET A 240 -7.84 -8.44 -9.61
CA MET A 240 -8.42 -8.71 -10.94
C MET A 240 -8.05 -10.10 -11.44
N GLY A 241 -6.79 -10.53 -11.26
CA GLY A 241 -6.35 -11.89 -11.57
C GLY A 241 -7.12 -12.96 -10.78
N TYR A 242 -7.26 -12.78 -9.46
CA TYR A 242 -8.04 -13.66 -8.59
C TYR A 242 -9.47 -13.82 -9.10
N ALA A 243 -10.14 -12.72 -9.40
CA ALA A 243 -11.51 -12.75 -9.90
C ALA A 243 -11.66 -13.44 -11.25
N GLN A 244 -10.74 -13.21 -12.18
CA GLN A 244 -10.75 -13.88 -13.49
C GLN A 244 -10.57 -15.40 -13.32
N ILE A 245 -9.65 -15.83 -12.44
CA ILE A 245 -9.43 -17.24 -12.13
C ILE A 245 -10.67 -17.85 -11.47
N THR A 246 -11.26 -17.18 -10.47
CA THR A 246 -12.48 -17.67 -9.79
C THR A 246 -13.65 -17.79 -10.76
N ARG A 247 -13.86 -16.80 -11.63
CA ARG A 247 -14.90 -16.87 -12.68
C ARG A 247 -14.67 -18.03 -13.65
N TRP A 248 -13.42 -18.26 -14.05
CA TRP A 248 -13.07 -19.36 -14.95
C TRP A 248 -13.32 -20.73 -14.31
N LEU A 249 -12.93 -20.89 -13.04
CA LEU A 249 -13.14 -22.14 -12.29
C LEU A 249 -14.62 -22.41 -12.01
N ASN A 250 -15.42 -21.36 -11.76
CA ASN A 250 -16.84 -21.50 -11.42
C ASN A 250 -17.76 -21.67 -12.63
N LYS A 251 -17.28 -21.50 -13.88
CA LYS A 251 -18.06 -21.67 -15.14
C LYS A 251 -19.53 -21.21 -15.05
N GLU A 252 -19.77 -19.99 -14.60
CA GLU A 252 -21.11 -19.39 -14.77
C GLU A 252 -21.26 -18.87 -16.21
N PRO A 253 -22.29 -19.32 -16.96
CA PRO A 253 -22.61 -18.76 -18.27
C PRO A 253 -23.00 -17.27 -18.13
N GLN A 254 -22.74 -16.54 -19.20
CA GLN A 254 -22.79 -15.10 -19.41
C GLN A 254 -24.14 -14.37 -19.18
N GLN A 255 -25.02 -14.80 -18.27
CA GLN A 255 -26.45 -14.43 -18.36
C GLN A 255 -26.97 -13.24 -17.52
N GLU A 256 -26.25 -12.65 -16.57
CA GLU A 256 -26.85 -11.58 -15.72
C GLU A 256 -26.42 -10.13 -16.04
N ASP A 257 -25.44 -9.89 -16.91
CA ASP A 257 -25.02 -8.51 -17.26
C ASP A 257 -26.00 -7.78 -18.21
N LYS A 258 -27.09 -8.44 -18.66
CA LYS A 258 -28.15 -7.81 -19.47
C LYS A 258 -29.35 -7.31 -18.68
N GLU A 259 -29.54 -7.71 -17.42
CA GLU A 259 -30.75 -7.37 -16.67
C GLU A 259 -30.63 -6.07 -15.86
N ASN A 260 -29.41 -5.56 -15.61
CA ASN A 260 -29.18 -4.31 -14.89
C ASN A 260 -28.83 -3.12 -15.82
N ALA A 261 -29.11 -3.22 -17.12
CA ALA A 261 -28.86 -2.17 -18.11
C ALA A 261 -30.15 -1.56 -18.71
N LEU A 262 -31.30 -1.75 -18.07
CA LEU A 262 -32.56 -1.09 -18.39
C LEU A 262 -33.12 -0.35 -17.17
#